data_AF-A0ABD5MX14-F1
#
_entry.id   AF-A0ABD5MX14-F1
#
_cell.length_a   1.000
_cell.length_b   1.000
_cell.length_c   1.000
_cell.angle_alpha   90.00
_cell.angle_beta   90.00
_cell.angle_gamma   90.00
#
_symmetry.space_group_name_H-M   'P 1'
#
loop_
_entity.id
_entity.type
_entity.pdbx_description
1 polymer ?
#
loop_
_entity_poly.entity_id
_entity_poly.type
_entity_poly.pdbx_seq_one_letter_code
_entity_poly.pdbx_strand_id
1 'polypeptide(L)'
;FLSNSISDEEIDGIMGSEWNDAGNHADMPIEPSATAQIWTKHDGTYLYIAMQFTVDSTNPWVTFQFVNPNHMSSGTDGAIFGHDTLGPNEYRDISFEGLGSISADSNQDGVGAIFVGPSNIITVEMKKPLSSGDSTGDDIEWTVGTIYPLIIRWDSNGGGSSGGTSNHRSGPLSSRTVFINSNEIPEFSALTLFIVMITLTIFIIILKKCRVHQQTYTTTN
;
A
#
# COMPACT_ATOMS: atom_id res chain seq x y z
N PHE A 1 -12.94 5.98 6.26
CA PHE A 1 -12.26 7.13 6.88
C PHE A 1 -10.96 7.33 6.13
N LEU A 2 -10.55 8.58 5.86
CA LEU A 2 -9.27 8.85 5.19
C LEU A 2 -8.16 8.81 6.25
N SER A 3 -7.04 8.18 5.93
CA SER A 3 -5.86 8.13 6.79
C SER A 3 -5.07 9.44 6.72
N ASN A 4 -4.14 9.65 7.64
CA ASN A 4 -3.21 10.77 7.58
C ASN A 4 -2.28 10.63 6.37
N SER A 5 -2.10 11.73 5.62
CA SER A 5 -1.13 11.80 4.53
C SER A 5 0.30 11.65 5.04
N ILE A 6 1.17 11.01 4.25
CA ILE A 6 2.62 10.94 4.49
C ILE A 6 3.30 11.92 3.53
N SER A 7 4.19 12.77 4.06
CA SER A 7 5.02 13.66 3.23
C SER A 7 6.07 12.87 2.45
N ASP A 8 6.59 13.43 1.37
CA ASP A 8 7.55 12.70 0.52
C ASP A 8 8.85 12.41 1.28
N GLU A 9 9.25 13.31 2.19
CA GLU A 9 10.44 13.17 3.02
C GLU A 9 10.30 12.10 4.12
N GLU A 10 9.08 11.70 4.47
CA GLU A 10 8.78 10.61 5.39
C GLU A 10 8.73 9.24 4.68
N ILE A 11 8.84 9.19 3.36
CA ILE A 11 9.05 7.94 2.60
C ILE A 11 10.56 7.72 2.49
N ASP A 12 11.16 7.14 3.53
CA ASP A 12 12.62 7.03 3.68
C ASP A 12 13.14 5.59 3.83
N GLY A 13 12.24 4.61 3.78
CA GLY A 13 12.50 3.20 3.94
C GLY A 13 12.50 2.76 5.41
N ILE A 14 12.16 3.64 6.36
CA ILE A 14 12.14 3.36 7.79
C ILE A 14 10.74 3.63 8.34
N MET A 15 9.98 2.54 8.50
CA MET A 15 8.63 2.63 9.08
C MET A 15 8.63 3.24 10.48
N GLY A 16 7.97 4.39 10.61
CA GLY A 16 7.76 5.15 11.82
C GLY A 16 6.30 5.29 12.22
N SER A 17 5.99 6.39 12.92
CA SER A 17 4.67 6.63 13.51
C SER A 17 3.59 6.95 12.49
N GLU A 18 3.99 7.35 11.29
CA GLU A 18 3.16 7.64 10.13
C GLU A 18 2.44 6.39 9.60
N TRP A 19 2.84 5.17 9.98
CA TRP A 19 2.14 3.93 9.62
C TRP A 19 1.17 3.40 10.69
N ASN A 20 1.04 4.08 11.84
CA ASN A 20 0.22 3.59 12.95
C ASN A 20 -1.29 3.49 12.63
N ASP A 21 -1.76 4.20 11.60
CA ASP A 21 -3.15 4.18 11.15
C ASP A 21 -3.37 3.33 9.87
N ALA A 22 -2.35 2.59 9.43
CA ALA A 22 -2.44 1.70 8.27
C ALA A 22 -3.02 0.33 8.63
N GLY A 23 -3.76 -0.26 7.68
CA GLY A 23 -4.16 -1.66 7.77
C GLY A 23 -2.95 -2.58 7.58
N ASN A 24 -2.80 -3.60 8.41
CA ASN A 24 -1.67 -4.55 8.36
C ASN A 24 -2.16 -5.93 7.89
N HIS A 25 -1.46 -6.47 6.89
CA HIS A 25 -1.59 -7.83 6.40
C HIS A 25 -0.31 -8.61 6.72
N ALA A 26 -0.37 -9.45 7.75
CA ALA A 26 0.74 -10.29 8.17
C ALA A 26 0.85 -11.57 7.32
N ASP A 27 2.08 -12.12 7.27
CA ASP A 27 2.41 -13.40 6.62
C ASP A 27 1.96 -13.50 5.15
N MET A 28 1.96 -12.37 4.44
CA MET A 28 1.57 -12.31 3.04
C MET A 28 2.66 -12.94 2.16
N PRO A 29 2.33 -13.94 1.34
CA PRO A 29 3.33 -14.56 0.47
C PRO A 29 3.77 -13.58 -0.62
N ILE A 30 5.08 -13.52 -0.86
CA ILE A 30 5.69 -12.76 -1.96
C ILE A 30 6.61 -13.67 -2.79
N GLU A 31 6.81 -13.31 -4.05
CA GLU A 31 7.53 -14.13 -5.02
C GLU A 31 9.03 -13.86 -5.01
N PRO A 32 9.88 -14.88 -5.25
CA PRO A 32 9.52 -16.26 -5.60
C PRO A 32 9.18 -17.14 -4.38
N SER A 33 9.68 -16.82 -3.18
CA SER A 33 9.36 -17.54 -1.95
C SER A 33 9.80 -16.77 -0.71
N ALA A 34 8.97 -15.85 -0.23
CA ALA A 34 9.09 -15.30 1.12
C ALA A 34 7.70 -14.95 1.69
N THR A 35 7.66 -14.53 2.95
CA THR A 35 6.49 -13.92 3.56
C THR A 35 6.84 -12.51 4.01
N ALA A 36 5.89 -11.60 3.88
CA ALA A 36 6.03 -10.20 4.25
C ALA A 36 4.91 -9.76 5.18
N GLN A 37 5.20 -8.74 5.98
CA GLN A 37 4.18 -7.89 6.58
C GLN A 37 3.95 -6.70 5.65
N ILE A 38 2.70 -6.39 5.35
CA ILE A 38 2.33 -5.35 4.39
C ILE A 38 1.35 -4.39 5.06
N TRP A 39 1.68 -3.11 5.06
CA TRP A 39 0.82 -2.04 5.53
C TRP A 39 0.27 -1.27 4.35
N THR A 40 -1.03 -1.01 4.35
CA THR A 40 -1.68 -0.21 3.31
C THR A 40 -2.62 0.82 3.90
N LYS A 41 -2.63 2.01 3.31
CA LYS A 41 -3.59 3.08 3.62
C LYS A 41 -3.75 4.05 2.45
N HIS A 42 -4.73 4.94 2.54
CA HIS A 42 -4.88 6.04 1.59
C HIS A 42 -5.46 7.27 2.28
N ASP A 43 -5.14 8.45 1.75
CA ASP A 43 -5.68 9.73 2.21
C ASP A 43 -6.76 10.30 1.27
N GLY A 44 -7.11 9.55 0.21
CA GLY A 44 -8.08 9.97 -0.81
C GLY A 44 -7.45 10.70 -2.00
N THR A 45 -6.14 10.95 -1.97
CA THR A 45 -5.32 11.41 -3.09
C THR A 45 -4.23 10.41 -3.44
N TYR A 46 -3.58 9.82 -2.43
CA TYR A 46 -2.48 8.87 -2.58
C TYR A 46 -2.79 7.52 -1.93
N LEU A 47 -2.27 6.46 -2.54
CA LEU A 47 -2.10 5.15 -1.96
C LEU A 47 -0.72 5.07 -1.31
N TYR A 48 -0.67 4.53 -0.10
CA TYR A 48 0.55 4.26 0.64
C TYR A 48 0.68 2.76 0.87
N ILE A 49 1.84 2.21 0.54
CA ILE A 49 2.19 0.81 0.79
C ILE A 49 3.54 0.78 1.51
N ALA A 50 3.60 0.09 2.63
CA ALA A 50 4.86 -0.32 3.24
C ALA A 50 4.92 -1.84 3.32
N MET A 51 6.12 -2.37 3.23
CA MET A 51 6.37 -3.80 3.32
C MET A 51 7.63 -4.05 4.13
N GLN A 52 7.58 -5.08 4.97
CA GLN A 52 8.75 -5.61 5.66
C GLN A 52 8.86 -7.13 5.49
N PHE A 53 10.06 -7.61 5.17
CA PHE A 53 10.36 -9.04 5.06
C PHE A 53 11.86 -9.30 5.24
N THR A 54 12.24 -10.56 5.46
CA THR A 54 13.66 -10.94 5.57
C THR A 54 14.12 -11.64 4.30
N VAL A 55 15.31 -11.28 3.83
CA VAL A 55 15.96 -11.90 2.67
C VAL A 55 17.30 -12.52 3.04
N ASP A 56 17.90 -13.25 2.10
CA ASP A 56 19.23 -13.84 2.23
C ASP A 56 20.35 -12.96 1.67
N SER A 57 20.03 -11.74 1.21
CA SER A 57 20.97 -10.82 0.58
C SER A 57 21.01 -9.43 1.20
N THR A 58 22.15 -8.76 1.04
CA THR A 58 22.34 -7.34 1.42
C THR A 58 22.08 -6.37 0.27
N ASN A 59 21.82 -6.89 -0.94
CA ASN A 59 21.49 -6.09 -2.12
C ASN A 59 20.34 -6.72 -2.91
N PRO A 60 19.12 -6.78 -2.34
CA PRO A 60 17.96 -7.27 -3.05
C PRO A 60 17.37 -6.19 -3.97
N TRP A 61 16.64 -6.61 -5.00
CA TRP A 61 15.64 -5.74 -5.64
C TRP A 61 14.23 -6.21 -5.30
N VAL A 62 13.27 -5.28 -5.33
CA VAL A 62 11.85 -5.53 -5.10
C VAL A 62 11.03 -4.87 -6.21
N THR A 63 9.99 -5.53 -6.72
CA THR A 63 9.00 -4.90 -7.60
C THR A 63 7.59 -5.08 -7.09
N PHE A 64 6.77 -4.07 -7.31
CA PHE A 64 5.32 -4.10 -7.17
C PHE A 64 4.72 -4.09 -8.57
N GLN A 65 3.74 -4.96 -8.81
CA GLN A 65 2.89 -4.92 -9.99
C GLN A 65 1.45 -4.80 -9.53
N PHE A 66 0.74 -3.83 -10.08
CA PHE A 66 -0.60 -3.50 -9.65
C PHE A 66 -1.67 -4.00 -10.62
N VAL A 67 -2.88 -4.26 -10.10
CA VAL A 67 -4.15 -4.49 -10.83
C VAL A 67 -4.24 -5.72 -11.72
N ASN A 68 -3.19 -6.10 -12.44
CA ASN A 68 -3.18 -7.26 -13.29
C ASN A 68 -2.79 -8.51 -12.48
N PRO A 69 -3.67 -9.53 -12.37
CA PRO A 69 -3.36 -10.76 -11.65
C PRO A 69 -2.38 -11.68 -12.38
N ASN A 70 -2.05 -11.38 -13.64
CA ASN A 70 -1.11 -12.16 -14.44
C ASN A 70 0.31 -11.56 -14.33
N HIS A 71 1.30 -12.38 -13.96
CA HIS A 71 2.67 -11.91 -13.73
C HIS A 71 3.30 -11.24 -14.95
N MET A 72 4.01 -10.13 -14.70
CA MET A 72 4.78 -9.37 -15.69
C MET A 72 4.00 -9.12 -16.96
N SER A 73 2.70 -8.84 -16.83
CA SER A 73 1.86 -8.59 -17.98
C SER A 73 2.29 -7.31 -18.65
N SER A 74 2.49 -7.37 -19.97
CA SER A 74 2.82 -6.19 -20.77
C SER A 74 1.74 -5.11 -20.59
N GLY A 75 2.16 -3.85 -20.46
CA GLY A 75 1.31 -2.69 -20.23
C GLY A 75 0.88 -2.47 -18.78
N THR A 76 1.30 -3.33 -17.85
CA THR A 76 0.89 -3.20 -16.43
C THR A 76 1.78 -2.21 -15.69
N ASP A 77 1.17 -1.34 -14.89
CA ASP A 77 1.85 -0.40 -14.00
C ASP A 77 2.56 -1.11 -12.83
N GLY A 78 3.63 -0.50 -12.35
CA GLY A 78 4.47 -1.05 -11.31
C GLY A 78 5.47 -0.07 -10.72
N ALA A 79 6.18 -0.57 -9.72
CA ALA A 79 7.31 0.11 -9.11
C ALA A 79 8.46 -0.87 -8.92
N ILE A 80 9.70 -0.36 -8.96
CA ILE A 80 10.91 -1.12 -8.68
C ILE A 80 11.81 -0.41 -7.68
N PHE A 81 12.48 -1.21 -6.86
CA PHE A 81 13.37 -0.78 -5.78
C PHE A 81 14.68 -1.58 -5.84
N GLY A 82 15.81 -0.92 -5.62
CA GLY A 82 17.11 -1.60 -5.40
C GLY A 82 17.72 -2.30 -6.61
N HIS A 83 17.27 -1.97 -7.82
CA HIS A 83 17.77 -2.58 -9.06
C HIS A 83 19.16 -2.05 -9.42
N ASP A 84 20.14 -2.91 -9.71
CA ASP A 84 21.56 -2.56 -9.88
C ASP A 84 21.81 -1.52 -10.99
N THR A 85 20.98 -1.52 -12.04
CA THR A 85 21.12 -0.54 -13.13
C THR A 85 20.56 0.84 -12.77
N LEU A 86 19.75 0.93 -11.72
CA LEU A 86 19.16 2.16 -11.21
C LEU A 86 19.96 2.67 -10.01
N GLY A 87 20.25 1.76 -9.09
CA GLY A 87 21.00 1.95 -7.86
C GLY A 87 20.43 1.04 -6.75
N PRO A 88 21.26 0.55 -5.82
CA PRO A 88 20.84 -0.42 -4.80
C PRO A 88 19.82 0.12 -3.79
N ASN A 89 19.65 1.45 -3.71
CA ASN A 89 18.67 2.10 -2.83
C ASN A 89 17.69 2.98 -3.62
N GLU A 90 17.59 2.80 -4.94
CA GLU A 90 16.79 3.66 -5.81
C GLU A 90 15.39 3.09 -6.03
N TYR A 91 14.42 3.99 -6.14
CA TYR A 91 13.03 3.74 -6.55
C TYR A 91 12.80 4.23 -7.98
N ARG A 92 12.01 3.50 -8.78
CA ARG A 92 11.42 4.03 -10.01
C ARG A 92 10.01 3.49 -10.24
N ASP A 93 9.15 4.34 -10.79
CA ASP A 93 7.93 3.94 -11.49
C ASP A 93 8.31 3.23 -12.78
N ILE A 94 7.63 2.12 -13.07
CA ILE A 94 7.91 1.27 -14.22
C ILE A 94 6.63 0.77 -14.90
N SER A 95 6.72 0.55 -16.20
CA SER A 95 5.78 -0.31 -16.93
C SER A 95 6.39 -1.71 -17.11
N PHE A 96 5.59 -2.75 -16.92
CA PHE A 96 5.96 -4.09 -17.33
C PHE A 96 5.78 -4.25 -18.85
N GLU A 97 6.80 -4.78 -19.53
CA GLU A 97 6.79 -4.98 -20.99
C GLU A 97 6.64 -6.47 -21.38
N GLY A 98 6.33 -7.32 -20.39
CA GLY A 98 6.35 -8.77 -20.53
C GLY A 98 7.39 -9.43 -19.62
N LEU A 99 7.48 -10.76 -19.69
CA LEU A 99 8.41 -11.54 -18.88
C LEU A 99 9.86 -11.04 -19.05
N GLY A 100 10.51 -10.73 -17.92
CA GLY A 100 11.90 -10.27 -17.87
C GLY A 100 12.13 -8.86 -18.44
N SER A 101 11.08 -8.09 -18.73
CA SER A 101 11.21 -6.77 -19.33
C SER A 101 10.39 -5.73 -18.59
N ILE A 102 11.05 -4.61 -18.27
CA ILE A 102 10.48 -3.43 -17.64
C ILE A 102 11.04 -2.20 -18.35
N SER A 103 10.28 -1.11 -18.36
CA SER A 103 10.76 0.23 -18.72
C SER A 103 10.49 1.18 -17.57
N ALA A 104 11.42 2.12 -17.35
CA ALA A 104 11.14 3.25 -16.48
C ALA A 104 10.03 4.09 -17.10
N ASP A 105 9.06 4.47 -16.27
CA ASP A 105 8.04 5.41 -16.68
C ASP A 105 8.68 6.77 -17.00
N SER A 106 8.19 7.39 -18.08
CA SER A 106 8.55 8.76 -18.44
C SER A 106 8.10 9.79 -17.39
N ASN A 107 7.05 9.49 -16.64
CA ASN A 107 6.58 10.27 -15.51
C ASN A 107 6.88 9.49 -14.23
N GLN A 108 7.65 10.10 -13.34
CA GLN A 108 7.94 9.53 -12.02
C GLN A 108 7.09 10.29 -11.01
N ASP A 109 5.87 9.81 -10.82
CA ASP A 109 4.82 10.46 -10.05
C ASP A 109 4.63 9.84 -8.66
N GLY A 110 5.26 8.69 -8.43
CA GLY A 110 5.39 8.07 -7.12
C GLY A 110 6.65 8.52 -6.38
N VAL A 111 6.65 8.23 -5.08
CA VAL A 111 7.80 8.34 -4.20
C VAL A 111 7.99 7.00 -3.53
N GLY A 112 9.22 6.51 -3.46
CA GLY A 112 9.52 5.26 -2.80
C GLY A 112 10.92 5.21 -2.26
N ALA A 113 11.11 4.36 -1.25
CA ALA A 113 12.39 4.11 -0.63
C ALA A 113 12.51 2.65 -0.22
N ILE A 114 13.74 2.14 -0.27
CA ILE A 114 14.11 0.81 0.21
C ILE A 114 15.25 0.94 1.22
N PHE A 115 15.11 0.23 2.33
CA PHE A 115 16.13 0.12 3.35
C PHE A 115 16.45 -1.36 3.62
N VAL A 116 17.75 -1.67 3.56
CA VAL A 116 18.30 -2.98 3.95
C VAL A 116 18.87 -2.86 5.36
N GLY A 117 18.10 -3.31 6.33
CA GLY A 117 18.46 -3.27 7.75
C GLY A 117 19.36 -4.43 8.19
N PRO A 118 19.76 -4.42 9.48
CA PRO A 118 20.47 -5.53 10.10
C PRO A 118 19.71 -6.85 9.93
N SER A 119 20.45 -7.96 9.84
CA SER A 119 19.88 -9.31 9.63
C SER A 119 19.08 -9.45 8.32
N ASN A 120 19.36 -8.61 7.32
CA ASN A 120 18.70 -8.58 6.02
C ASN A 120 17.18 -8.37 6.12
N ILE A 121 16.74 -7.59 7.10
CA ILE A 121 15.35 -7.11 7.16
C ILE A 121 15.22 -5.99 6.13
N ILE A 122 14.40 -6.22 5.12
CA ILE A 122 14.07 -5.25 4.08
C ILE A 122 12.83 -4.52 4.50
N THR A 123 12.89 -3.20 4.41
CA THR A 123 11.71 -2.33 4.49
C THR A 123 11.60 -1.57 3.18
N VAL A 124 10.41 -1.58 2.60
CA VAL A 124 10.07 -0.78 1.42
C VAL A 124 8.89 0.10 1.77
N GLU A 125 8.96 1.36 1.39
CA GLU A 125 7.86 2.31 1.52
C GLU A 125 7.58 2.94 0.17
N MET A 126 6.31 3.20 -0.09
CA MET A 126 5.85 3.75 -1.36
C MET A 126 4.61 4.60 -1.18
N LYS A 127 4.58 5.70 -1.91
CA LYS A 127 3.47 6.62 -2.09
C LYS A 127 3.22 6.75 -3.59
N LYS A 128 2.02 6.42 -4.05
CA LYS A 128 1.61 6.58 -5.46
C LYS A 128 0.28 7.35 -5.54
N PRO A 129 0.08 8.24 -6.52
CA PRO A 129 -1.22 8.86 -6.76
C PRO A 129 -2.30 7.79 -6.96
N LEU A 130 -3.52 8.04 -6.45
CA LEU A 130 -4.68 7.20 -6.73
C LEU A 130 -5.20 7.36 -8.17
N SER A 131 -4.70 8.38 -8.87
CA SER A 131 -4.88 8.62 -10.29
C SER A 131 -3.75 9.54 -10.73
N SER A 132 -2.83 8.99 -11.50
CA SER A 132 -1.69 9.65 -12.14
C SER A 132 -2.12 10.41 -13.40
N GLY A 133 -3.09 9.84 -14.13
CA GLY A 133 -3.76 10.48 -15.26
C GLY A 133 -2.84 10.63 -16.48
N ASP A 134 -1.79 9.81 -16.56
CA ASP A 134 -0.87 9.80 -17.68
C ASP A 134 -1.16 8.64 -18.65
N SER A 135 -0.26 8.44 -19.61
CA SER A 135 -0.47 7.50 -20.73
C SER A 135 0.52 6.34 -20.73
N THR A 136 1.39 6.25 -19.73
CA THR A 136 2.45 5.25 -19.60
C THR A 136 2.01 4.21 -18.59
N GLY A 137 1.89 2.95 -19.03
CA GLY A 137 1.22 1.94 -18.22
C GLY A 137 -0.30 2.13 -18.17
N ASP A 138 -1.02 1.05 -17.84
CA ASP A 138 -2.44 1.13 -17.51
C ASP A 138 -2.61 1.74 -16.11
N ASP A 139 -2.37 3.05 -16.04
CA ASP A 139 -2.49 3.89 -14.87
C ASP A 139 -3.78 3.60 -14.09
N ILE A 140 -3.63 3.49 -12.78
CA ILE A 140 -4.66 2.90 -11.94
C ILE A 140 -5.58 3.99 -11.42
N GLU A 141 -6.87 3.89 -11.73
CA GLU A 141 -7.91 4.63 -11.05
C GLU A 141 -8.43 3.82 -9.85
N TRP A 142 -7.86 4.08 -8.68
CA TRP A 142 -8.22 3.36 -7.45
C TRP A 142 -9.60 3.78 -6.96
N THR A 143 -10.55 2.84 -6.99
CA THR A 143 -11.93 3.07 -6.55
C THR A 143 -12.13 2.54 -5.14
N VAL A 144 -12.64 3.39 -4.25
CA VAL A 144 -12.95 3.01 -2.86
C VAL A 144 -13.89 1.80 -2.81
N GLY A 145 -13.52 0.79 -2.02
CA GLY A 145 -14.31 -0.44 -1.84
C GLY A 145 -14.07 -1.50 -2.92
N THR A 146 -13.14 -1.25 -3.86
CA THR A 146 -12.71 -2.25 -4.84
C THR A 146 -11.46 -2.96 -4.34
N ILE A 147 -11.38 -4.27 -4.62
CA ILE A 147 -10.20 -5.08 -4.32
C ILE A 147 -9.35 -5.13 -5.59
N TYR A 148 -8.07 -4.78 -5.46
CA TYR A 148 -7.11 -4.88 -6.53
C TYR A 148 -6.03 -5.90 -6.17
N PRO A 149 -5.59 -6.73 -7.14
CA PRO A 149 -4.44 -7.59 -6.92
C PRO A 149 -3.16 -6.75 -6.91
N LEU A 150 -2.26 -7.10 -6.00
CA LEU A 150 -0.88 -6.64 -5.97
C LEU A 150 0.02 -7.87 -6.05
N ILE A 151 1.00 -7.86 -6.96
CA ILE A 151 2.02 -8.90 -7.04
C ILE A 151 3.34 -8.28 -6.61
N ILE A 152 3.93 -8.82 -5.55
CA ILE A 152 5.24 -8.40 -5.07
C ILE A 152 6.26 -9.48 -5.41
N ARG A 153 7.34 -9.05 -6.05
CA ARG A 153 8.49 -9.89 -6.41
C ARG A 153 9.75 -9.32 -5.79
N TRP A 154 10.68 -10.20 -5.46
CA TRP A 154 12.02 -9.83 -5.03
C TRP A 154 13.06 -10.79 -5.60
N ASP A 155 14.31 -10.36 -5.60
CA ASP A 155 15.47 -11.21 -5.90
C ASP A 155 16.62 -10.86 -4.96
N SER A 156 17.49 -11.84 -4.73
CA SER A 156 18.65 -11.75 -3.84
C SER A 156 19.85 -11.10 -4.52
N ASN A 157 19.78 -10.73 -5.80
CA ASN A 157 20.76 -9.84 -6.40
C ASN A 157 20.10 -8.76 -7.27
N GLY A 158 20.38 -7.49 -6.96
CA GLY A 158 19.97 -6.30 -7.73
C GLY A 158 20.14 -6.40 -9.26
N GLY A 159 20.94 -7.34 -9.76
CA GLY A 159 21.31 -7.53 -11.17
C GLY A 159 20.27 -8.22 -12.05
N GLY A 160 19.02 -8.37 -11.61
CA GLY A 160 17.86 -8.69 -12.45
C GLY A 160 17.77 -10.10 -13.04
N SER A 161 18.87 -10.87 -13.22
CA SER A 161 18.80 -12.28 -13.66
C SER A 161 20.11 -13.11 -13.62
N SER A 162 21.08 -12.87 -12.72
CA SER A 162 22.39 -13.57 -12.82
C SER A 162 23.06 -14.12 -11.54
N GLY A 163 22.32 -14.33 -10.45
CA GLY A 163 22.79 -15.19 -9.34
C GLY A 163 23.02 -14.53 -7.98
N GLY A 164 21.94 -14.12 -7.32
CA GLY A 164 21.85 -14.23 -5.87
C GLY A 164 21.38 -15.65 -5.53
N THR A 165 22.10 -16.36 -4.67
CA THR A 165 21.99 -17.82 -4.39
C THR A 165 20.66 -18.16 -3.67
N SER A 166 19.99 -19.32 -3.71
CA SER A 166 20.27 -20.69 -4.15
C SER A 166 18.93 -21.44 -4.34
N ASN A 167 18.54 -21.76 -5.58
CA ASN A 167 17.25 -22.37 -5.99
C ASN A 167 16.09 -21.42 -6.32
N HIS A 168 16.29 -20.57 -7.32
CA HIS A 168 15.19 -20.18 -8.23
C HIS A 168 14.89 -21.33 -9.20
N ARG A 169 14.75 -22.57 -8.68
CA ARG A 169 14.18 -23.64 -9.50
C ARG A 169 12.77 -23.18 -9.80
N SER A 170 12.51 -22.97 -11.09
CA SER A 170 11.20 -22.82 -11.68
C SER A 170 10.27 -23.94 -11.18
N GLY A 171 9.69 -23.74 -10.00
CA GLY A 171 8.42 -24.32 -9.65
C GLY A 171 7.36 -23.70 -10.57
N PRO A 172 6.17 -24.32 -10.69
CA PRO A 172 5.08 -23.72 -11.44
C PRO A 172 4.89 -22.27 -10.97
N LEU A 173 4.80 -21.36 -11.94
CA LEU A 173 4.46 -19.94 -11.76
C LEU A 173 3.33 -19.86 -10.75
N SER A 174 3.66 -19.51 -9.50
CA SER A 174 2.69 -19.48 -8.42
C SER A 174 2.30 -18.03 -8.26
N SER A 175 1.36 -17.59 -9.09
CA SER A 175 0.67 -16.31 -8.91
C SER A 175 0.03 -16.34 -7.54
N ARG A 176 0.55 -15.53 -6.62
CA ARG A 176 -0.01 -15.41 -5.28
C ARG A 176 -0.24 -13.94 -4.99
N THR A 177 -1.51 -13.60 -5.09
CA THR A 177 -2.10 -12.27 -4.96
C THR A 177 -1.90 -11.73 -3.55
N VAL A 178 -1.32 -10.54 -3.45
CA VAL A 178 -1.50 -9.66 -2.30
C VAL A 178 -2.81 -8.90 -2.47
N PHE A 179 -3.67 -8.94 -1.46
CA PHE A 179 -4.95 -8.25 -1.44
C PHE A 179 -4.73 -6.86 -0.85
N ILE A 180 -4.97 -5.80 -1.64
CA ILE A 180 -5.07 -4.45 -1.08
C ILE A 180 -6.55 -4.21 -0.78
N ASN A 181 -6.93 -4.33 0.49
CA ASN A 181 -8.19 -3.76 0.98
C ASN A 181 -7.89 -2.94 2.24
N SER A 182 -7.81 -1.63 2.06
CA SER A 182 -7.58 -0.66 3.14
C SER A 182 -8.77 -0.50 4.10
N ASN A 183 -9.88 -1.22 3.90
CA ASN A 183 -11.10 -1.08 4.68
C ASN A 183 -11.49 -2.31 5.52
N GLU A 184 -10.56 -3.23 5.83
CA GLU A 184 -10.64 -3.87 7.15
C GLU A 184 -10.01 -2.94 8.19
N ILE A 185 -10.73 -1.84 8.45
CA ILE A 185 -10.66 -1.17 9.76
C ILE A 185 -10.92 -2.30 10.76
N PRO A 186 -10.06 -2.55 11.77
CA PRO A 186 -10.39 -3.53 12.81
C PRO A 186 -11.77 -3.16 13.30
N GLU A 187 -12.73 -4.09 13.15
CA GLU A 187 -14.13 -3.84 13.44
C GLU A 187 -14.19 -3.00 14.71
N PHE A 188 -14.67 -1.76 14.62
CA PHE A 188 -15.16 -1.12 15.83
C PHE A 188 -16.13 -2.13 16.38
N SER A 189 -15.81 -2.74 17.53
CA SER A 189 -16.66 -3.76 18.12
C SER A 189 -18.09 -3.24 18.05
N ALA A 190 -19.07 -4.09 17.70
CA ALA A 190 -20.47 -3.64 17.54
C ALA A 190 -20.94 -2.76 18.71
N LEU A 191 -20.33 -2.95 19.88
CA LEU A 191 -20.41 -2.10 21.06
C LEU A 191 -20.06 -0.61 20.84
N THR A 192 -18.95 -0.28 20.17
CA THR A 192 -18.52 1.11 19.92
C THR A 192 -19.49 1.82 18.96
N LEU A 193 -19.92 1.14 17.89
CA LEU A 193 -20.93 1.67 16.96
C LEU A 193 -22.27 1.90 17.67
N PHE A 194 -22.67 0.95 18.53
CA PHE A 194 -23.87 1.03 19.35
C PHE A 194 -23.81 2.19 20.35
N ILE A 195 -22.67 2.41 21.01
CA ILE A 195 -22.47 3.55 21.92
C ILE A 195 -22.62 4.87 21.18
N VAL A 196 -21.96 5.05 20.03
CA VAL A 196 -22.05 6.29 19.23
C VAL A 196 -23.49 6.57 18.80
N MET A 197 -24.22 5.55 18.34
CA MET A 197 -25.63 5.65 17.95
C MET A 197 -26.54 6.06 19.12
N ILE A 198 -26.31 5.49 20.31
CA ILE A 198 -27.04 5.89 21.53
C ILE A 198 -26.73 7.33 21.90
N THR A 199 -25.45 7.72 21.91
CA THR A 199 -25.04 9.08 22.30
C THR A 199 -25.65 10.12 21.36
N LEU A 200 -25.67 9.86 20.04
CA LEU A 200 -26.31 10.75 19.07
C LEU A 200 -27.83 10.86 19.30
N THR A 201 -28.48 9.73 19.58
CA THR A 201 -29.93 9.69 19.82
C THR A 201 -30.30 10.48 21.08
N ILE A 202 -29.55 10.31 22.17
CA ILE A 202 -29.74 11.06 23.41
C ILE A 202 -29.53 12.56 23.16
N PHE A 203 -28.48 12.93 22.44
CA PHE A 203 -28.19 14.33 22.11
C PHE A 203 -29.33 14.97 21.31
N ILE A 204 -29.87 14.28 20.30
CA ILE A 204 -31.03 14.75 19.52
C ILE A 204 -32.26 14.94 20.40
N ILE A 205 -32.52 14.01 21.33
CA ILE A 205 -33.65 14.11 22.27
C ILE A 205 -33.50 15.33 23.19
N ILE A 206 -32.29 15.56 23.72
CA ILE A 206 -31.99 16.72 24.58
C ILE A 206 -32.21 18.01 23.80
N LEU A 207 -31.67 18.13 22.58
CA LEU A 207 -31.87 19.30 21.73
C LEU A 207 -33.35 19.58 21.43
N LYS A 208 -34.14 18.54 21.14
CA LYS A 208 -35.59 18.68 20.94
C LYS A 208 -36.29 19.18 22.21
N LYS A 209 -35.96 18.66 23.40
CA LYS A 209 -36.55 19.13 24.66
C LYS A 209 -36.18 20.58 24.97
N CYS A 210 -34.92 20.97 24.78
CA CYS A 210 -34.48 22.35 24.97
C CYS A 210 -35.21 23.33 24.03
N ARG A 211 -35.42 22.94 22.77
CA ARG A 211 -36.17 23.76 21.80
C ARG A 211 -37.64 23.94 22.19
N VAL A 212 -38.28 22.89 22.68
CA VAL A 212 -39.68 22.97 23.15
C VAL A 212 -39.79 23.87 24.39
N HIS A 213 -38.86 23.78 25.33
CA HIS A 213 -38.85 24.69 26.49
C HIS A 213 -38.67 26.16 26.08
N GLN A 214 -37.78 26.46 25.12
CA GLN A 214 -37.59 27.84 24.65
C GLN A 214 -38.85 28.43 24.00
N GLN A 215 -39.67 27.63 23.32
CA GLN A 215 -40.90 28.11 22.70
C GLN A 215 -41.99 28.46 23.72
N THR A 216 -42.08 27.73 24.83
CA THR A 216 -43.08 27.99 25.88
C THR A 216 -42.85 29.31 26.62
N TYR A 217 -41.60 29.77 26.73
CA TYR A 217 -41.27 31.05 27.38
C TYR A 217 -41.52 32.29 26.51
N THR A 218 -41.73 32.13 25.21
CA THR A 218 -42.02 33.25 24.28
C THR A 218 -43.52 33.57 24.13
N THR A 219 -44.42 32.74 24.64
CA THR A 219 -45.88 32.91 24.48
C THR A 219 -46.60 33.55 25.67
N THR A 220 -45.88 33.99 26.70
CA THR A 220 -46.42 34.78 27.81
C THR A 220 -45.81 36.17 27.81
N ASN A 221 -46.33 37.04 26.94
CA ASN A 221 -46.32 38.51 27.04
C ASN A 221 -47.44 39.06 26.16
#